data_AF-A0AAP1H907-F1
#
_entry.id   AF-A0AAP1H907-F1
#
_cell.length_a   1.000
_cell.length_b   1.000
_cell.length_c   1.000
_cell.angle_alpha   90.00
_cell.angle_beta   90.00
_cell.angle_gamma   90.00
#
_symmetry.space_group_name_H-M   'P 1'
#
loop_
_entity.id
_entity.type
_entity.pdbx_description
1 polymer ?
#
loop_
_entity_poly.entity_id
_entity_poly.type
_entity_poly.pdbx_seq_one_letter_code
_entity_poly.pdbx_strand_id
1 'polypeptide(L)' 'MEFLIRQELTHEYNTTEEIVKRAFLNEEYSDKKEHLLVNRIKNQMHSFLNFHWSH' A
#
# COMPACT_ATOMS: atom_id res chain seq x y z
N MET A 1 10.97 -13.58 18.16
CA MET A 1 10.16 -12.73 17.27
C MET A 1 9.46 -13.65 16.30
N GLU A 2 8.12 -13.64 16.30
CA GLU A 2 7.32 -14.31 15.28
C GLU A 2 6.80 -13.23 14.32
N PHE A 3 7.01 -13.43 13.03
CA PHE A 3 6.51 -12.54 11.98
C PHE A 3 5.37 -13.27 11.25
N LEU A 4 4.22 -12.61 11.14
CA LEU A 4 3.10 -13.11 10.35
C LEU A 4 3.01 -12.31 9.06
N ILE A 5 3.24 -12.97 7.93
CA ILE A 5 3.04 -12.38 6.60
C ILE A 5 1.62 -12.73 6.15
N ARG A 6 0.80 -11.71 5.90
CA ARG A 6 -0.58 -11.87 5.44
C ARG A 6 -0.95 -10.80 4.42
N GLN A 7 -2.06 -11.01 3.74
CA GLN A 7 -2.65 -9.98 2.89
C GLN A 7 -3.09 -8.79 3.74
N GLU A 8 -2.82 -7.60 3.21
CA GLU A 8 -3.23 -6.33 3.81
C GLU A 8 -4.76 -6.18 3.82
N LEU A 9 -5.31 -5.65 4.91
CA LEU A 9 -6.73 -5.29 5.04
C LEU A 9 -6.95 -3.80 4.76
N THR A 10 -8.15 -3.43 4.31
CA THR A 10 -8.49 -2.06 3.88
C THR A 10 -8.28 -1.00 4.98
N HIS A 11 -8.50 -1.36 6.25
CA HIS A 11 -8.30 -0.46 7.37
C HIS A 11 -6.81 -0.20 7.69
N GLU A 12 -5.91 -1.01 7.14
CA GLU A 12 -4.46 -0.90 7.36
C GLU A 12 -3.78 -0.02 6.31
N TYR A 13 -4.54 0.45 5.30
CA TYR A 13 -4.00 1.23 4.19
C TYR A 13 -3.25 2.48 4.67
N ASN A 14 -3.80 3.19 5.65
CA ASN A 14 -3.17 4.37 6.23
C ASN A 14 -1.85 4.02 6.93
N THR A 15 -1.84 2.91 7.68
CA THR A 15 -0.64 2.44 8.38
C THR A 15 0.45 2.06 7.40
N THR A 16 0.12 1.33 6.34
CA THR A 16 1.09 0.97 5.31
C THR A 16 1.60 2.19 4.54
N GLU A 17 0.75 3.16 4.22
CA GLU A 17 1.18 4.40 3.57
C GLU A 17 2.18 5.17 4.44
N GLU A 18 1.92 5.25 5.74
CA GLU A 18 2.83 5.88 6.70
C GLU A 18 4.16 5.13 6.82
N ILE A 19 4.14 3.79 6.86
CA ILE A 19 5.35 2.96 6.89
C ILE A 19 6.20 3.18 5.64
N VAL A 20 5.59 3.15 4.45
CA VAL A 20 6.29 3.39 3.18
C VAL A 20 6.87 4.80 3.17
N LYS A 21 6.10 5.82 3.56
CA LYS A 21 6.59 7.19 3.63
C LYS A 21 7.80 7.33 4.56
N ARG A 22 7.78 6.67 5.73
CA ARG A 22 8.91 6.68 6.67
C ARG A 22 10.12 5.93 6.13
N ALA A 23 9.93 4.80 5.47
CA ALA A 23 11.00 3.99 4.89
C ALA A 23 11.80 4.77 3.83
N PHE A 24 11.11 5.58 3.03
CA PHE A 24 11.73 6.37 1.95
C PHE A 24 12.08 7.81 2.36
N LEU A 25 11.85 8.23 3.60
CA LEU A 25 11.99 9.63 4.02
C LEU A 25 13.42 10.17 3.85
N ASN A 26 14.42 9.34 4.15
CA ASN A 26 15.84 9.72 4.16
C ASN A 26 16.64 9.11 3.00
N GLU A 27 15.98 8.44 2.06
CA GLU A 27 16.64 7.80 0.93
C GLU A 27 17.06 8.84 -0.11
N GLU A 28 18.37 8.90 -0.42
CA GLU A 28 18.97 9.89 -1.32
C GLU A 28 18.46 9.75 -2.75
N TYR A 29 18.22 8.51 -3.20
CA TYR A 29 17.77 8.18 -4.55
C TYR A 29 16.27 7.94 -4.65
N SER A 30 15.50 8.38 -3.66
CA SER A 30 14.05 8.27 -3.64
C SER A 30 13.38 9.59 -4.01
N ASP A 31 12.35 9.50 -4.84
CA ASP A 31 11.46 10.63 -5.15
C ASP A 31 10.47 10.91 -4.02
N LYS A 32 10.48 10.11 -2.94
CA LYS A 32 9.60 10.18 -1.77
C LYS A 32 8.11 10.05 -2.12
N LYS A 33 7.80 9.49 -3.29
CA LYS A 33 6.44 9.33 -3.86
C LYS A 33 5.97 7.88 -3.91
N GLU A 34 6.74 6.95 -3.38
CA GLU A 34 6.48 5.52 -3.35
C GLU A 34 5.16 5.22 -2.63
N HIS A 35 4.88 5.97 -1.55
CA HIS A 35 3.61 5.90 -0.84
C HIS A 35 2.40 6.19 -1.74
N LEU A 36 2.53 7.13 -2.69
CA LEU A 36 1.49 7.44 -3.68
C LEU A 36 1.36 6.33 -4.73
N LEU A 37 2.47 5.76 -5.19
CA LEU A 37 2.47 4.64 -6.14
C LEU A 37 1.74 3.43 -5.53
N VAL A 38 2.10 3.08 -4.29
CA VAL A 38 1.48 2.00 -3.53
C VAL A 38 -0.03 2.24 -3.37
N ASN A 39 -0.44 3.46 -3.00
CA ASN A 39 -1.86 3.81 -2.88
C ASN A 39 -2.62 3.65 -4.23
N ARG A 40 -2.02 4.07 -5.35
CA ARG A 40 -2.63 3.91 -6.69
C ARG A 40 -2.85 2.45 -7.08
N ILE A 41 -1.84 1.59 -6.87
CA ILE A 41 -1.93 0.16 -7.19
C ILE A 41 -3.04 -0.50 -6.36
N LYS A 42 -3.14 -0.14 -5.07
CA LYS A 42 -4.21 -0.64 -4.19
C LYS A 42 -5.59 -0.24 -4.67
N ASN A 43 -5.78 1.03 -5.03
CA ASN A 43 -7.08 1.51 -5.52
C ASN A 43 -7.49 0.82 -6.83
N GLN A 44 -6.54 0.57 -7.72
CA GLN A 44 -6.79 -0.20 -8.95
C GLN A 44 -7.16 -1.66 -8.65
N MET A 45 -6.41 -2.33 -7.76
CA MET A 45 -6.70 -3.71 -7.35
C MET A 45 -8.08 -3.83 -6.68
N HIS A 46 -8.41 -2.91 -5.77
CA HIS A 46 -9.69 -2.88 -5.08
C HIS A 46 -10.85 -2.63 -6.06
N SER A 47 -10.68 -1.68 -6.99
CA SER A 47 -11.65 -1.45 -8.06
C SER A 47 -11.86 -2.70 -8.93
N PHE A 48 -10.77 -3.38 -9.31
CA PHE A 48 -10.82 -4.60 -10.10
C PHE A 48 -11.54 -5.75 -9.38
N LEU A 49 -11.25 -5.94 -8.09
CA LEU A 49 -11.94 -6.94 -7.26
C LEU A 49 -13.43 -6.63 -7.13
N ASN A 50 -13.81 -5.38 -6.86
CA ASN A 50 -15.22 -4.98 -6.77
C ASN A 50 -15.96 -5.16 -8.10
N PHE A 51 -15.29 -4.91 -9.22
CA PHE A 51 -15.85 -5.13 -10.55
C PHE A 51 -16.09 -6.63 -10.83
N HIS A 52 -15.15 -7.49 -10.42
CA HIS A 52 -15.25 -8.94 -10.61
C HIS A 52 -16.39 -9.59 -9.80
N TRP A 53 -16.66 -9.11 -8.58
CA TRP A 53 -17.73 -9.65 -7.72
C TRP A 53 -19.09 -8.98 -7.93
N SER A 54 -19.21 -8.03 -8.87
CA SER A 54 -20.47 -7.36 -9.21
C SER A 54 -21.20 -7.98 -10.43
N HIS A 55 -20.71 -9.10 -10.96
CA HIS A 55 -21.33 -9.92 -12.01
C HIS A 55 -21.43 -11.38 -11.53
#